data_AF-A0A832PVQ2-F1
#
_entry.id   AF-A0A832PVQ2-F1
#
_cell.length_a   1.000
_cell.length_b   1.000
_cell.length_c   1.000
_cell.angle_alpha   90.00
_cell.angle_beta   90.00
_cell.angle_gamma   90.00
#
_symmetry.space_group_name_H-M   'P 1'
#
loop_
_entity.id
_entity.type
_entity.pdbx_description
1 polymer ?
#
loop_
_entity_poly.entity_id
_entity_poly.type
_entity_poly.pdbx_seq_one_letter_code
_entity_poly.pdbx_strand_id
1 'polypeptide(L)'
;MGSTDNVADADEKAVHPVKVPTFEISKTEVTVNQYMACVVAGACTAPNTGDDCNWGKSGRGNHPINCVDWQQAQVFANWAGGRLPTEAEWEYAARSGGRDWKYPWGNEEATCALAVKGGCGHTSTTPVCGLEEGNTSQGLCDMAGNVWEWVQDWYHDSYKDAPNDGSAWVSPPGTHRVVRGGAYRLGAQFVRSAKRGISLPSTRDDDLGFRLAKSVR
;
A
#
# COMPACT_ATOMS: atom_id res chain seq x y z
N MET A 1 -9.21 -9.84 9.68
CA MET A 1 -8.05 -8.95 9.55
C MET A 1 -7.01 -9.34 10.58
N GLY A 2 -5.73 -9.23 10.25
CA GLY A 2 -4.60 -9.67 11.08
C GLY A 2 -4.04 -11.03 10.67
N SER A 3 -3.14 -11.60 11.48
CA SER A 3 -2.53 -12.91 11.21
C SER A 3 -2.36 -13.76 12.47
N THR A 4 -2.57 -15.07 12.31
CA THR A 4 -2.22 -16.10 13.31
C THR A 4 -0.88 -16.78 13.02
N ASP A 5 -0.15 -16.35 11.98
CA ASP A 5 1.13 -16.96 11.61
C ASP A 5 2.15 -16.81 12.76
N ASN A 6 3.02 -17.81 12.88
CA ASN A 6 4.09 -17.78 13.88
C ASN A 6 5.07 -16.62 13.68
N VAL A 7 5.18 -16.12 12.44
CA VAL A 7 6.03 -14.98 12.06
C VAL A 7 5.30 -13.63 12.11
N ALA A 8 4.03 -13.60 12.51
CA ALA A 8 3.26 -12.36 12.62
C ALA A 8 3.71 -11.56 13.86
N ASP A 9 3.91 -10.26 13.64
CA ASP A 9 4.27 -9.31 14.70
C ASP A 9 3.12 -9.11 15.68
N ALA A 10 3.42 -8.51 16.84
CA ALA A 10 2.43 -8.32 17.90
C ALA A 10 1.25 -7.43 17.46
N ASP A 11 1.50 -6.45 16.61
CA ASP A 11 0.52 -5.49 16.11
C ASP A 11 -0.36 -6.04 14.97
N GLU A 12 -0.03 -7.23 14.47
CA GLU A 12 -0.85 -8.00 13.53
C GLU A 12 -1.87 -8.90 14.25
N LYS A 13 -1.80 -8.96 15.58
CA LYS A 13 -2.60 -9.84 16.46
C LYS A 13 -3.53 -9.02 17.38
N ALA A 14 -4.61 -9.60 17.88
CA ALA A 14 -5.20 -10.86 17.44
C ALA A 14 -6.01 -10.68 16.15
N VAL A 15 -6.24 -11.76 15.43
CA VAL A 15 -7.17 -11.75 14.29
C VAL A 15 -8.58 -11.40 14.77
N HIS A 16 -9.24 -10.51 14.05
CA HIS A 16 -10.61 -10.09 14.34
C HIS A 16 -11.46 -9.99 13.05
N PRO A 17 -12.78 -10.20 13.14
CA PRO A 17 -13.69 -10.04 12.00
C PRO A 17 -13.90 -8.57 11.66
N VAL A 18 -13.91 -8.26 10.37
CA VAL A 18 -14.23 -6.93 9.83
C VAL A 18 -15.22 -7.09 8.69
N LYS A 19 -16.32 -6.35 8.74
CA LYS A 19 -17.28 -6.24 7.64
C LYS A 19 -16.83 -5.12 6.71
N VAL A 20 -16.11 -5.47 5.65
CA VAL A 20 -15.65 -4.49 4.65
C VAL A 20 -16.81 -4.15 3.70
N PRO A 21 -17.23 -2.87 3.58
CA PRO A 21 -18.29 -2.46 2.65
C PRO A 21 -17.83 -2.62 1.20
N THR A 22 -18.74 -2.51 0.24
CA THR A 22 -18.35 -2.49 -1.17
C THR A 22 -17.59 -1.20 -1.50
N PHE A 23 -16.46 -1.34 -2.17
CA PHE A 23 -15.58 -0.25 -2.57
C PHE A 23 -14.87 -0.61 -3.88
N GLU A 24 -14.35 0.40 -4.56
CA GLU A 24 -13.40 0.25 -5.67
C GLU A 24 -11.99 0.54 -5.14
N ILE A 25 -10.99 -0.15 -5.67
CA ILE A 25 -9.57 0.11 -5.39
C ILE A 25 -8.79 0.09 -6.71
N SER A 26 -7.80 0.98 -6.85
CA SER A 26 -7.01 1.05 -8.07
C SER A 26 -6.22 -0.24 -8.28
N LYS A 27 -6.17 -0.68 -9.55
CA LYS A 27 -5.48 -1.91 -9.96
C LYS A 27 -4.00 -1.92 -9.55
N THR A 28 -3.36 -0.77 -9.64
CA THR A 28 -1.95 -0.54 -9.30
C THR A 28 -1.82 0.58 -8.28
N GLU A 29 -0.62 0.75 -7.75
CA GLU A 29 -0.16 2.00 -7.15
C GLU A 29 -0.30 3.16 -8.16
N VAL A 30 -0.41 4.37 -7.64
CA VAL A 30 -0.44 5.58 -8.47
C VAL A 30 0.90 5.72 -9.17
N THR A 31 0.91 5.97 -10.48
CA THR A 31 2.16 6.12 -11.25
C THR A 31 2.68 7.54 -11.25
N VAL A 32 3.97 7.72 -11.58
CA VAL A 32 4.57 9.05 -11.78
C VAL A 32 3.78 9.87 -12.80
N ASN A 33 3.37 9.27 -13.93
CA ASN A 33 2.59 9.97 -14.95
C ASN A 33 1.21 10.42 -14.44
N GLN A 34 0.56 9.61 -13.62
CA GLN A 34 -0.72 9.98 -13.00
C GLN A 34 -0.52 11.14 -12.02
N TYR A 35 0.47 11.06 -11.13
CA TYR A 35 0.78 12.13 -10.18
C TYR A 35 1.19 13.43 -10.90
N MET A 36 1.94 13.32 -11.99
CA MET A 36 2.33 14.44 -12.85
C MET A 36 1.12 15.21 -13.37
N ALA A 37 0.05 14.52 -13.76
CA ALA A 37 -1.18 15.18 -14.22
C ALA A 37 -1.80 16.07 -13.12
N CYS A 38 -1.77 15.65 -11.86
CA CYS A 38 -2.26 16.46 -10.74
C CYS A 38 -1.39 17.70 -10.48
N VAL A 39 -0.06 17.56 -10.62
CA VAL A 39 0.87 18.69 -10.47
C VAL A 39 0.71 19.69 -11.61
N VAL A 40 0.60 19.22 -12.86
CA VAL A 40 0.35 20.08 -14.03
C VAL A 40 -0.99 20.80 -13.92
N ALA A 41 -2.00 20.16 -13.34
CA ALA A 41 -3.30 20.78 -13.06
C ALA A 41 -3.25 21.82 -11.91
N GLY A 42 -2.12 21.98 -11.22
CA GLY A 42 -1.97 22.89 -10.09
C GLY A 42 -2.64 22.43 -8.79
N ALA A 43 -3.13 21.19 -8.74
CA ALA A 43 -3.81 20.64 -7.58
C ALA A 43 -2.85 19.97 -6.58
N CYS A 44 -1.77 19.33 -7.09
CA CYS A 44 -0.75 18.70 -6.26
C CYS A 44 0.55 19.52 -6.25
N THR A 45 1.29 19.43 -5.15
CA THR A 45 2.68 19.90 -5.10
C THR A 45 3.64 18.81 -5.60
N ALA A 46 4.80 19.22 -6.10
CA ALA A 46 5.85 18.27 -6.49
C ALA A 46 6.30 17.42 -5.28
N PRO A 47 6.59 16.13 -5.48
CA PRO A 47 7.14 15.25 -4.44
C PRO A 47 8.59 15.62 -4.14
N ASN A 48 9.19 14.95 -3.16
CA ASN A 48 10.64 15.03 -2.97
C ASN A 48 11.40 14.38 -4.14
N THR A 49 12.64 14.83 -4.33
CA THR A 49 13.57 14.31 -5.34
C THR A 49 14.82 13.75 -4.68
N GLY A 50 15.47 12.79 -5.33
CA GLY A 50 16.68 12.12 -4.86
C GLY A 50 17.05 10.96 -5.79
N ASP A 51 18.15 10.27 -5.50
CA ASP A 51 18.71 9.23 -6.38
C ASP A 51 17.82 8.00 -6.55
N ASP A 52 16.89 7.75 -5.63
CA ASP A 52 15.92 6.65 -5.70
C ASP A 52 14.46 7.11 -5.89
N CYS A 53 14.17 8.41 -5.76
CA CYS A 53 12.85 8.98 -6.07
C CYS A 53 12.55 8.90 -7.58
N ASN A 54 11.31 8.61 -7.96
CA ASN A 54 10.92 8.38 -9.35
C ASN A 54 10.61 9.67 -10.12
N TRP A 55 10.25 10.74 -9.40
CA TRP A 55 9.90 12.02 -9.98
C TRP A 55 11.04 12.66 -10.79
N GLY A 56 10.70 13.17 -11.97
CA GLY A 56 11.66 13.88 -12.84
C GLY A 56 12.68 12.99 -13.56
N LYS A 57 12.60 11.65 -13.41
CA LYS A 57 13.53 10.72 -14.08
C LYS A 57 12.96 10.18 -15.38
N SER A 58 13.77 10.25 -16.43
CA SER A 58 13.44 9.69 -17.74
C SER A 58 13.16 8.19 -17.63
N GLY A 59 12.14 7.71 -18.36
CA GLY A 59 11.73 6.30 -18.37
C GLY A 59 10.93 5.82 -17.15
N ARG A 60 10.70 6.67 -16.13
CA ARG A 60 10.02 6.24 -14.88
C ARG A 60 8.52 6.56 -14.82
N GLY A 61 7.92 6.95 -15.94
CA GLY A 61 6.51 7.37 -15.99
C GLY A 61 5.50 6.33 -15.49
N ASN A 62 5.79 5.04 -15.68
CA ASN A 62 4.96 3.91 -15.23
C ASN A 62 5.44 3.27 -13.90
N HIS A 63 6.45 3.84 -13.25
CA HIS A 63 6.82 3.43 -11.89
C HIS A 63 5.82 4.02 -10.89
N PRO A 64 5.66 3.42 -9.69
CA PRO A 64 4.85 4.01 -8.64
C PRO A 64 5.39 5.40 -8.29
N ILE A 65 4.52 6.38 -8.04
CA ILE A 65 4.98 7.60 -7.40
C ILE A 65 5.48 7.27 -5.99
N ASN A 66 6.66 7.78 -5.65
CA ASN A 66 7.29 7.63 -4.34
C ASN A 66 7.78 9.00 -3.85
N CYS A 67 8.39 9.06 -2.68
CA CYS A 67 8.88 10.30 -2.07
C CYS A 67 7.77 11.36 -1.89
N VAL A 68 6.55 10.88 -1.64
CA VAL A 68 5.35 11.67 -1.31
C VAL A 68 4.97 11.43 0.14
N ASP A 69 4.57 12.50 0.81
CA ASP A 69 4.04 12.37 2.18
C ASP A 69 2.57 12.00 2.18
N TRP A 70 2.05 11.68 3.36
CA TRP A 70 0.66 11.25 3.52
C TRP A 70 -0.34 12.35 3.09
N GLN A 71 0.02 13.63 3.28
CA GLN A 71 -0.83 14.75 2.87
C GLN A 71 -0.88 14.90 1.36
N GLN A 72 0.25 14.77 0.66
CA GLN A 72 0.32 14.77 -0.79
C GLN A 72 -0.48 13.62 -1.40
N ALA A 73 -0.37 12.43 -0.82
CA ALA A 73 -1.14 11.26 -1.23
C ALA A 73 -2.65 11.49 -1.12
N GLN A 74 -3.12 12.09 -0.01
CA GLN A 74 -4.54 12.46 0.14
C GLN A 74 -4.98 13.55 -0.83
N VAL A 75 -4.17 14.60 -1.06
CA VAL A 75 -4.51 15.67 -2.00
C VAL A 75 -4.69 15.10 -3.40
N PHE A 76 -3.78 14.22 -3.83
CA PHE A 76 -3.93 13.51 -5.09
C PHE A 76 -5.19 12.65 -5.11
N ALA A 77 -5.43 11.86 -4.07
CA ALA A 77 -6.59 10.97 -4.01
C ALA A 77 -7.91 11.73 -4.13
N ASN A 78 -8.03 12.85 -3.41
CA ASN A 78 -9.20 13.74 -3.48
C ASN A 78 -9.35 14.35 -4.89
N TRP A 79 -8.26 14.83 -5.50
CA TRP A 79 -8.26 15.37 -6.86
C TRP A 79 -8.70 14.33 -7.91
N ALA A 80 -8.27 13.09 -7.74
CA ALA A 80 -8.65 11.97 -8.59
C ALA A 80 -10.09 11.45 -8.33
N GLY A 81 -10.84 12.07 -7.42
CA GLY A 81 -12.22 11.70 -7.09
C GLY A 81 -12.34 10.44 -6.22
N GLY A 82 -11.28 10.09 -5.49
CA GLY A 82 -11.23 8.98 -4.55
C GLY A 82 -10.71 9.42 -3.19
N ARG A 83 -10.09 8.47 -2.49
CA ARG A 83 -9.45 8.62 -1.18
C ARG A 83 -8.33 7.58 -1.06
N LEU A 84 -7.52 7.66 0.00
CA LEU A 84 -6.68 6.52 0.36
C LEU A 84 -7.58 5.35 0.84
N PRO A 85 -7.18 4.09 0.64
CA PRO A 85 -7.88 2.95 1.26
C PRO A 85 -7.78 3.05 2.79
N THR A 86 -8.75 2.45 3.49
CA THR A 86 -8.55 2.12 4.90
C THR A 86 -7.58 0.95 5.02
N GLU A 87 -6.97 0.75 6.18
CA GLU A 87 -6.10 -0.41 6.43
C GLU A 87 -6.85 -1.72 6.19
N ALA A 88 -8.10 -1.78 6.66
CA ALA A 88 -8.97 -2.94 6.49
C ALA A 88 -9.32 -3.22 5.02
N GLU A 89 -9.64 -2.17 4.24
CA GLU A 89 -9.90 -2.29 2.80
C GLU A 89 -8.66 -2.78 2.05
N TRP A 90 -7.49 -2.22 2.37
CA TRP A 90 -6.23 -2.61 1.75
C TRP A 90 -5.92 -4.08 2.03
N GLU A 91 -6.03 -4.54 3.28
CA GLU A 91 -5.78 -5.94 3.63
C GLU A 91 -6.78 -6.88 2.97
N TYR A 92 -8.07 -6.51 2.96
CA TYR A 92 -9.11 -7.29 2.29
C TYR A 92 -8.80 -7.49 0.80
N ALA A 93 -8.40 -6.42 0.12
CA ALA A 93 -7.97 -6.46 -1.27
C ALA A 93 -6.71 -7.32 -1.45
N ALA A 94 -5.69 -7.13 -0.61
CA ALA A 94 -4.43 -7.88 -0.63
C ALA A 94 -4.60 -9.36 -0.29
N ARG A 95 -5.69 -9.73 0.38
CA ARG A 95 -6.07 -11.12 0.69
C ARG A 95 -6.98 -11.71 -0.38
N SER A 96 -6.94 -11.21 -1.61
CA SER A 96 -7.76 -11.72 -2.71
C SER A 96 -9.26 -11.76 -2.37
N GLY A 97 -9.78 -10.69 -1.76
CA GLY A 97 -11.17 -10.59 -1.34
C GLY A 97 -11.42 -11.18 0.05
N GLY A 98 -10.47 -10.98 0.96
CA GLY A 98 -10.58 -11.41 2.37
C GLY A 98 -10.37 -12.91 2.62
N ARG A 99 -9.70 -13.63 1.71
CA ARG A 99 -9.32 -15.03 1.93
C ARG A 99 -8.27 -15.13 3.05
N ASP A 100 -8.23 -16.29 3.69
CA ASP A 100 -7.18 -16.59 4.65
C ASP A 100 -5.87 -17.00 3.96
N TRP A 101 -5.29 -16.07 3.20
CA TRP A 101 -4.05 -16.23 2.45
C TRP A 101 -2.95 -15.30 2.98
N LYS A 102 -1.75 -15.86 3.13
CA LYS A 102 -0.55 -15.13 3.60
C LYS A 102 -0.12 -14.01 2.62
N TYR A 103 -0.29 -14.25 1.34
CA TYR A 103 0.08 -13.33 0.24
C TYR A 103 -1.09 -13.17 -0.75
N PRO A 104 -1.04 -12.18 -1.67
CA PRO A 104 -2.07 -11.96 -2.68
C PRO A 104 -2.45 -13.21 -3.50
N TRP A 105 -1.48 -14.04 -3.84
CA TRP A 105 -1.64 -15.25 -4.65
C TRP A 105 -1.93 -16.52 -3.85
N GLY A 106 -1.84 -16.50 -2.52
CA GLY A 106 -2.00 -17.70 -1.70
C GLY A 106 -1.00 -17.81 -0.56
N ASN A 107 -0.66 -19.05 -0.20
CA ASN A 107 0.22 -19.37 0.92
C ASN A 107 1.63 -19.79 0.49
N GLU A 108 1.88 -19.93 -0.81
CA GLU A 108 3.20 -20.20 -1.36
C GLU A 108 4.17 -19.06 -1.09
N GLU A 109 5.43 -19.40 -0.85
CA GLU A 109 6.45 -18.41 -0.49
C GLU A 109 6.64 -17.32 -1.56
N ALA A 110 6.92 -16.10 -1.11
CA ALA A 110 7.14 -14.97 -1.98
C ALA A 110 8.46 -15.12 -2.74
N THR A 111 8.38 -15.55 -4.00
CA THR A 111 9.51 -15.62 -4.93
C THR A 111 9.66 -14.33 -5.73
N CYS A 112 10.75 -14.21 -6.49
CA CYS A 112 10.99 -13.07 -7.37
C CYS A 112 10.10 -13.03 -8.62
N ALA A 113 9.38 -14.13 -8.92
CA ALA A 113 8.36 -14.15 -9.95
C ALA A 113 7.01 -13.58 -9.46
N LEU A 114 6.81 -13.54 -8.14
CA LEU A 114 5.54 -13.19 -7.51
C LEU A 114 5.54 -11.79 -6.87
N ALA A 115 6.71 -11.28 -6.46
CA ALA A 115 6.80 -9.96 -5.83
C ALA A 115 8.12 -9.26 -6.13
N VAL A 116 8.02 -7.94 -6.33
CA VAL A 116 9.17 -7.04 -6.42
C VAL A 116 9.66 -6.79 -5.00
N LYS A 117 10.64 -7.58 -4.54
CA LYS A 117 11.07 -7.57 -3.13
C LYS A 117 12.58 -7.79 -2.98
N GLY A 118 13.06 -7.66 -1.75
CA GLY A 118 14.45 -7.90 -1.38
C GLY A 118 14.92 -9.31 -1.75
N GLY A 119 16.18 -9.41 -2.16
CA GLY A 119 16.79 -10.66 -2.63
C GLY A 119 16.49 -11.00 -4.11
N CYS A 120 15.84 -10.11 -4.86
CA CYS A 120 15.54 -10.31 -6.28
C CYS A 120 16.44 -9.52 -7.24
N GLY A 121 17.49 -8.87 -6.73
CA GLY A 121 18.43 -8.08 -7.54
C GLY A 121 17.90 -6.70 -7.99
N HIS A 122 16.71 -6.30 -7.54
CA HIS A 122 16.20 -4.95 -7.74
C HIS A 122 16.95 -3.94 -6.87
N THR A 123 17.44 -2.87 -7.47
CA THR A 123 18.04 -1.73 -6.75
C THR A 123 17.06 -0.57 -6.58
N SER A 124 15.89 -0.64 -7.22
CA SER A 124 14.83 0.37 -7.15
C SER A 124 13.46 -0.25 -7.51
N THR A 125 12.41 0.56 -7.47
CA THR A 125 11.06 0.20 -7.95
C THR A 125 11.06 -0.29 -9.40
N THR A 126 10.09 -1.11 -9.77
CA THR A 126 9.81 -1.50 -11.17
C THR A 126 8.57 -0.78 -11.69
N PRO A 127 8.30 -0.78 -13.02
CA PRO A 127 7.00 -0.39 -13.54
C PRO A 127 5.89 -1.18 -12.86
N VAL A 128 4.75 -0.52 -12.62
CA VAL A 128 3.57 -1.16 -12.01
C VAL A 128 3.03 -2.29 -12.89
N CYS A 129 2.44 -3.27 -12.24
CA CYS A 129 1.87 -4.49 -12.79
C CYS A 129 2.85 -5.31 -13.64
N GLY A 130 4.11 -5.41 -13.20
CA GLY A 130 5.16 -6.13 -13.91
C GLY A 130 5.19 -7.65 -13.67
N LEU A 131 4.60 -8.12 -12.56
CA LEU A 131 4.63 -9.52 -12.12
C LEU A 131 3.21 -10.08 -11.99
N GLU A 132 2.63 -10.52 -13.10
CA GLU A 132 1.21 -10.91 -13.15
C GLU A 132 0.86 -12.15 -12.31
N GLU A 133 1.81 -13.09 -12.14
CA GLU A 133 1.63 -14.27 -11.29
C GLU A 133 1.45 -13.91 -9.81
N GLY A 134 1.94 -12.73 -9.41
CA GLY A 134 1.78 -12.16 -8.08
C GLY A 134 0.47 -11.43 -7.83
N ASN A 135 -0.42 -11.37 -8.82
CA ASN A 135 -1.65 -10.61 -8.69
C ASN A 135 -2.65 -11.30 -7.74
N THR A 136 -3.52 -10.49 -7.15
CA THR A 136 -4.71 -11.00 -6.46
C THR A 136 -5.65 -11.71 -7.44
N SER A 137 -6.59 -12.51 -6.93
CA SER A 137 -7.63 -13.16 -7.74
C SER A 137 -8.55 -12.17 -8.47
N GLN A 138 -8.60 -10.91 -8.01
CA GLN A 138 -9.34 -9.80 -8.62
C GLN A 138 -8.51 -9.06 -9.68
N GLY A 139 -7.23 -9.42 -9.85
CA GLY A 139 -6.33 -8.79 -10.80
C GLY A 139 -5.66 -7.50 -10.31
N LEU A 140 -5.70 -7.21 -9.01
CA LEU A 140 -4.88 -6.14 -8.41
C LEU A 140 -3.41 -6.55 -8.41
N CYS A 141 -2.55 -5.65 -8.88
CA CYS A 141 -1.12 -5.85 -8.99
C CYS A 141 -0.37 -5.22 -7.83
N ASP A 142 0.83 -5.76 -7.57
CA ASP A 142 1.82 -5.22 -6.63
C ASP A 142 1.26 -4.96 -5.23
N MET A 143 0.25 -5.72 -4.80
CA MET A 143 -0.21 -5.71 -3.40
C MET A 143 0.84 -6.28 -2.44
N ALA A 144 1.94 -6.83 -2.96
CA ALA A 144 3.08 -7.36 -2.21
C ALA A 144 4.39 -6.91 -2.89
N GLY A 145 5.13 -6.04 -2.23
CA GLY A 145 6.40 -5.48 -2.72
C GLY A 145 6.24 -4.17 -3.49
N ASN A 146 7.25 -3.86 -4.31
CA ASN A 146 7.45 -2.61 -5.04
C ASN A 146 7.59 -1.41 -4.09
N VAL A 147 6.51 -0.86 -3.55
CA VAL A 147 6.53 0.21 -2.55
C VAL A 147 5.53 -0.06 -1.42
N TRP A 148 5.87 0.40 -0.22
CA TRP A 148 4.88 0.59 0.82
C TRP A 148 3.80 1.55 0.35
N GLU A 149 2.59 1.40 0.86
CA GLU A 149 1.46 2.21 0.46
C GLU A 149 0.80 2.89 1.65
N TRP A 150 0.66 4.22 1.56
CA TRP A 150 -0.12 4.99 2.52
C TRP A 150 -1.59 4.55 2.56
N VAL A 151 -2.11 4.35 3.78
CA VAL A 151 -3.55 4.17 4.05
C VAL A 151 -4.06 5.31 4.95
N GLN A 152 -5.38 5.41 5.16
CA GLN A 152 -5.97 6.50 5.97
C GLN A 152 -5.61 6.43 7.46
N ASP A 153 -5.41 5.23 7.97
CA ASP A 153 -5.44 4.92 9.39
C ASP A 153 -4.25 5.49 10.17
N TRP A 154 -4.51 5.93 11.40
CA TRP A 154 -3.45 6.11 12.38
C TRP A 154 -2.99 4.74 12.88
N TYR A 155 -1.70 4.62 13.12
CA TYR A 155 -1.14 3.41 13.71
C TYR A 155 -1.56 3.26 15.17
N HIS A 156 -1.95 2.04 15.50
CA HIS A 156 -2.19 1.54 16.85
C HIS A 156 -1.39 0.24 17.01
N ASP A 157 -0.79 0.02 18.17
CA ASP A 157 0.12 -1.10 18.45
C ASP A 157 -0.58 -2.48 18.55
N SER A 158 -1.90 -2.51 18.44
CA SER A 158 -2.72 -3.71 18.38
C SER A 158 -4.06 -3.41 17.70
N TYR A 159 -4.81 -4.46 17.35
CA TYR A 159 -6.19 -4.34 16.87
C TYR A 159 -7.24 -4.26 18.00
N LYS A 160 -6.81 -4.04 19.24
CA LYS A 160 -7.75 -3.87 20.35
C LYS A 160 -8.56 -2.58 20.12
N ASP A 161 -9.87 -2.71 20.08
CA ASP A 161 -10.82 -1.61 19.81
C ASP A 161 -10.77 -1.07 18.36
N ALA A 162 -10.15 -1.83 17.43
CA ALA A 162 -10.18 -1.51 16.01
C ALA A 162 -11.62 -1.50 15.45
N PRO A 163 -11.96 -0.59 14.51
CA PRO A 163 -13.23 -0.62 13.81
C PRO A 163 -13.46 -1.96 13.10
N ASN A 164 -14.68 -2.50 13.22
CA ASN A 164 -15.06 -3.78 12.60
C ASN A 164 -15.98 -3.63 11.39
N ASP A 165 -16.16 -2.40 10.90
CA ASP A 165 -17.05 -2.04 9.78
C ASP A 165 -16.28 -1.57 8.53
N GLY A 166 -14.96 -1.78 8.51
CA GLY A 166 -14.08 -1.39 7.41
C GLY A 166 -13.75 0.10 7.36
N SER A 167 -14.27 0.92 8.29
CA SER A 167 -13.92 2.33 8.39
C SER A 167 -12.46 2.52 8.85
N ALA A 168 -11.88 3.68 8.52
CA ALA A 168 -10.52 4.01 8.92
C ALA A 168 -10.44 4.26 10.43
N TRP A 169 -9.41 3.73 11.07
CA TRP A 169 -9.11 3.96 12.48
C TRP A 169 -8.41 5.32 12.66
N VAL A 170 -9.21 6.38 12.72
CA VAL A 170 -8.74 7.77 12.78
C VAL A 170 -8.82 8.41 14.17
N SER A 171 -9.43 7.71 15.13
CA SER A 171 -9.58 8.17 16.52
C SER A 171 -9.25 7.06 17.52
N PRO A 172 -8.44 7.33 18.56
CA PRO A 172 -7.72 8.58 18.79
C PRO A 172 -6.65 8.83 17.70
N PRO A 173 -6.20 10.08 17.50
CA PRO A 173 -5.09 10.34 16.60
C PRO A 173 -3.79 9.73 17.13
N GLY A 174 -3.02 9.12 16.23
CA GLY A 174 -1.70 8.56 16.51
C GLY A 174 -0.56 9.51 16.13
N THR A 175 0.68 9.04 16.32
CA THR A 175 1.90 9.75 15.87
C THR A 175 2.33 9.32 14.46
N HIS A 176 2.04 8.08 14.08
CA HIS A 176 2.41 7.49 12.79
C HIS A 176 1.17 7.06 12.03
N ARG A 177 1.22 7.11 10.70
CA ARG A 177 0.24 6.47 9.82
C ARG A 177 0.65 5.05 9.54
N VAL A 178 -0.33 4.21 9.25
CA VAL A 178 -0.07 2.87 8.76
C VAL A 178 0.38 2.93 7.29
N VAL A 179 1.31 2.04 6.93
CA VAL A 179 1.63 1.70 5.54
C VAL A 179 1.55 0.19 5.33
N ARG A 180 1.15 -0.25 4.12
CA ARG A 180 0.93 -1.68 3.80
C ARG A 180 1.68 -2.10 2.51
N GLY A 181 1.90 -3.40 2.31
CA GLY A 181 2.48 -3.94 1.06
C GLY A 181 3.93 -4.39 1.10
N GLY A 182 4.78 -3.79 1.95
CA GLY A 182 6.22 -3.98 1.86
C GLY A 182 6.81 -3.27 0.62
N ALA A 183 8.10 -3.45 0.35
CA ALA A 183 8.75 -2.73 -0.74
C ALA A 183 9.89 -3.52 -1.39
N TYR A 184 10.42 -3.02 -2.51
CA TYR A 184 11.43 -3.66 -3.35
C TYR A 184 12.72 -4.08 -2.62
N ARG A 185 13.04 -3.43 -1.50
CA ARG A 185 14.24 -3.71 -0.69
C ARG A 185 14.00 -4.67 0.48
N LEU A 186 12.74 -5.03 0.76
CA LEU A 186 12.36 -5.79 1.96
C LEU A 186 12.13 -7.27 1.66
N GLY A 187 12.53 -8.14 2.59
CA GLY A 187 12.36 -9.59 2.46
C GLY A 187 10.90 -10.08 2.46
N ALA A 188 10.71 -11.37 2.18
CA ALA A 188 9.39 -12.02 2.06
C ALA A 188 8.48 -11.79 3.29
N GLN A 189 9.05 -11.71 4.49
CA GLN A 189 8.31 -11.46 5.72
C GLN A 189 7.61 -10.09 5.76
N PHE A 190 8.06 -9.12 4.97
CA PHE A 190 7.51 -7.77 4.94
C PHE A 190 6.41 -7.57 3.91
N VAL A 191 6.29 -8.48 2.94
CA VAL A 191 5.30 -8.39 1.84
C VAL A 191 4.07 -9.29 2.06
N ARG A 192 3.90 -9.80 3.29
CA ARG A 192 2.71 -10.55 3.70
C ARG A 192 1.51 -9.61 3.73
N SER A 193 0.33 -10.09 3.34
CA SER A 193 -0.89 -9.28 3.29
C SER A 193 -1.26 -8.68 4.66
N ALA A 194 -0.94 -9.36 5.77
CA ALA A 194 -1.17 -8.86 7.13
C ALA A 194 -0.07 -7.94 7.68
N LYS A 195 1.10 -7.84 7.02
CA LYS A 195 2.23 -7.09 7.58
C LYS A 195 1.90 -5.60 7.67
N ARG A 196 2.02 -5.05 8.89
CA ARG A 196 1.86 -3.63 9.15
C ARG A 196 3.22 -2.95 9.15
N GLY A 197 3.34 -1.86 8.40
CA GLY A 197 4.42 -0.89 8.51
C GLY A 197 3.89 0.42 9.09
N ILE A 198 4.80 1.28 9.55
CA ILE A 198 4.45 2.58 10.11
C ILE A 198 5.38 3.64 9.56
N SER A 199 4.88 4.86 9.43
CA SER A 199 5.70 6.00 9.05
C SER A 199 5.11 7.31 9.56
N LEU A 200 5.95 8.30 9.81
CA LEU A 200 5.48 9.64 10.20
C LEU A 200 4.70 10.24 9.03
N PRO A 201 3.59 10.98 9.27
CA PRO A 201 2.80 11.55 8.18
C PRO A 201 3.58 12.46 7.22
N SER A 202 4.71 13.02 7.67
CA SER A 202 5.61 13.89 6.90
C SER A 202 6.73 13.16 6.16
N THR A 203 6.88 11.84 6.34
CA THR A 203 7.93 11.04 5.70
C THR A 203 7.72 10.98 4.19
N ARG A 204 8.82 10.96 3.43
CA ARG A 204 8.85 10.98 1.97
C ARG A 204 9.95 10.05 1.47
N ASP A 205 9.75 8.75 1.61
CA ASP A 205 10.77 7.75 1.30
C ASP A 205 10.67 7.23 -0.14
N ASP A 206 11.80 6.76 -0.65
CA ASP A 206 11.97 6.19 -1.99
C ASP A 206 11.28 4.82 -2.19
N ASP A 207 10.86 4.18 -1.11
CA ASP A 207 10.14 2.93 -1.13
C ASP A 207 8.69 3.08 -0.61
N LEU A 208 8.17 4.31 -0.59
CA LEU A 208 6.85 4.65 -0.06
C LEU A 208 6.04 5.47 -1.08
N GLY A 209 4.94 4.87 -1.53
CA GLY A 209 3.95 5.43 -2.43
C GLY A 209 2.54 5.24 -1.88
N PHE A 210 1.55 5.07 -2.77
CA PHE A 210 0.15 4.87 -2.40
C PHE A 210 -0.69 4.39 -3.58
N ARG A 211 -1.90 3.90 -3.26
CA ARG A 211 -2.95 3.58 -4.23
C ARG A 211 -4.29 4.22 -3.84
N LEU A 212 -5.27 4.19 -4.73
CA LEU A 212 -6.56 4.85 -4.52
C LEU A 212 -7.64 3.85 -4.14
N ALA A 213 -8.59 4.30 -3.33
CA ALA A 213 -9.87 3.65 -3.11
C ALA A 213 -11.02 4.65 -3.35
N LYS A 214 -12.22 4.12 -3.60
CA LYS A 214 -13.44 4.90 -3.76
C LYS A 214 -14.64 4.13 -3.21
N SER A 215 -15.48 4.83 -2.46
CA SER A 215 -16.71 4.24 -1.93
C SER A 215 -17.76 4.13 -3.04
N VAL A 216 -18.43 2.99 -3.14
CA VAL A 216 -19.55 2.78 -4.06
C VAL A 216 -20.84 3.15 -3.34
N ARG A 217 -21.72 3.90 -4.00
CA ARG A 217 -23.05 4.25 -3.50
C ARG A 217 -24.06 3.19 -3.87
#